data_AF-F7JZU3-F1
#
_entry.id   AF-F7JZU3-F1
#
_cell.length_a   1.000
_cell.length_b   1.000
_cell.length_c   1.000
_cell.angle_alpha   90.00
_cell.angle_beta   90.00
_cell.angle_gamma   90.00
#
_symmetry.space_group_name_H-M   'P 1'
#
loop_
_entity.id
_entity.type
_entity.pdbx_description
1 polymer ?
#
loop_
_entity_poly.entity_id
_entity_poly.type
_entity_poly.pdbx_seq_one_letter_code
_entity_poly.pdbx_strand_id
1 'polypeptide(L)'
;MTILNIIMCHLIGDYVLQCDFIAKTKGQNWYHLFVHCLLYCVPFYIVFGFTWQLPIVFIVHVVTDALKARWNKITYTQDQIIHYVIALIYLVC
;
A
#
# COMPACT_ATOMS: atom_id res chain seq x y z
N MET A 1 -5.10 -15.15 13.53
CA MET A 1 -4.09 -14.10 13.78
C MET A 1 -3.68 -13.37 12.49
N THR A 2 -3.80 -13.98 11.31
CA THR A 2 -3.33 -13.40 10.03
C THR A 2 -4.16 -12.20 9.51
N ILE A 3 -5.49 -12.23 9.62
CA ILE A 3 -6.35 -11.14 9.09
C ILE A 3 -6.14 -9.83 9.84
N LEU A 4 -6.10 -9.86 11.18
CA LEU A 4 -5.84 -8.67 11.99
C LEU A 4 -4.46 -8.07 11.64
N ASN A 5 -3.45 -8.92 11.46
CA ASN A 5 -2.12 -8.48 11.06
C ASN A 5 -2.14 -7.79 9.69
N ILE A 6 -2.86 -8.33 8.71
CA ILE A 6 -3.02 -7.71 7.38
C ILE A 6 -3.65 -6.32 7.51
N ILE A 7 -4.73 -6.20 8.30
CA ILE A 7 -5.40 -4.92 8.52
C ILE A 7 -4.44 -3.91 9.16
N MET A 8 -3.74 -4.32 10.22
CA MET A 8 -2.77 -3.45 10.88
C MET A 8 -1.61 -3.06 9.96
N CYS A 9 -1.09 -3.98 9.14
CA CYS A 9 -0.01 -3.69 8.19
C CYS A 9 -0.43 -2.62 7.19
N HIS A 10 -1.63 -2.75 6.62
CA HIS A 10 -2.20 -1.77 5.72
C HIS A 10 -2.36 -0.40 6.42
N LEU A 11 -2.96 -0.37 7.61
CA LEU A 11 -3.17 0.89 8.35
C LEU A 11 -1.85 1.59 8.72
N ILE A 12 -0.86 0.82 9.18
CA ILE A 12 0.45 1.37 9.52
C ILE A 12 1.13 1.91 8.25
N GLY A 13 1.08 1.17 7.14
CA GLY A 13 1.68 1.57 5.87
C GLY A 13 1.07 2.84 5.29
N ASP A 14 -0.26 2.92 5.23
CA ASP A 14 -0.98 4.01 4.55
C ASP A 14 -1.20 5.26 5.40
N TYR A 15 -1.25 5.12 6.73
CA TYR A 15 -1.62 6.24 7.61
C TYR A 15 -0.53 6.61 8.61
N VAL A 16 0.16 5.64 9.21
CA VAL A 16 1.18 5.93 10.24
C VAL A 16 2.51 6.31 9.59
N LEU A 17 2.95 5.57 8.58
CA LEU A 17 4.21 5.81 7.89
C LEU A 17 4.10 6.86 6.78
N GLN A 18 2.88 7.16 6.32
CA GLN A 18 2.64 8.23 5.37
C GLN A 18 2.52 9.58 6.08
N CYS A 19 3.55 10.41 5.97
CA CYS A 19 3.48 11.78 6.47
C CYS A 19 2.65 12.69 5.54
N ASP A 20 2.19 13.83 6.09
CA ASP A 20 1.36 14.80 5.37
C ASP A 20 2.01 15.34 4.08
N PHE A 21 3.34 15.52 4.09
CA PHE A 21 4.09 15.94 2.91
C PHE A 21 3.96 14.94 1.76
N ILE A 22 4.16 13.65 2.04
CA ILE A 22 4.05 12.57 1.05
C ILE A 22 2.61 12.46 0.56
N ALA A 23 1.64 12.50 1.47
CA ALA A 23 0.22 12.43 1.13
C ALA A 23 -0.20 13.51 0.12
N LYS A 24 0.29 14.75 0.29
CA LYS A 24 -0.01 15.88 -0.60
C LYS A 24 0.72 15.83 -1.94
N THR A 25 1.89 15.19 -1.99
CA THR A 25 2.80 15.31 -3.15
C THR A 25 2.93 14.03 -3.98
N LYS A 26 2.48 12.86 -3.49
CA LYS A 26 2.56 11.58 -4.23
C LYS A 26 1.83 11.58 -5.57
N GLY A 27 0.75 12.35 -5.68
CA GLY A 27 0.02 12.55 -6.94
C GLY A 27 0.80 13.35 -7.99
N GLN A 28 1.77 14.16 -7.56
CA GLN A 28 2.51 15.08 -8.43
C GLN A 28 3.92 14.56 -8.73
N ASN A 29 4.58 13.95 -7.76
CA ASN A 29 5.97 13.47 -7.87
C ASN A 29 6.07 11.93 -7.78
N TRP A 30 6.61 11.30 -8.83
CA TRP A 30 6.81 9.83 -8.88
C TRP A 30 7.75 9.32 -7.79
N TYR A 31 8.76 10.10 -7.41
CA TYR A 31 9.67 9.72 -6.32
C TYR A 31 8.92 9.63 -4.99
N HIS A 32 8.04 10.59 -4.69
CA HIS A 32 7.26 10.57 -3.45
C HIS A 32 6.25 9.42 -3.42
N LEU A 33 5.61 9.13 -4.57
CA LEU A 33 4.79 7.94 -4.72
C LEU A 33 5.59 6.68 -4.44
N PHE A 34 6.74 6.50 -5.09
CA PHE A 34 7.57 5.32 -4.92
C PHE A 34 8.04 5.14 -3.46
N VAL A 35 8.48 6.22 -2.80
CA VAL A 35 8.87 6.21 -1.38
C VAL A 35 7.69 5.79 -0.50
N HIS A 36 6.49 6.33 -0.75
CA HIS A 36 5.29 5.91 -0.03
C HIS A 36 5.01 4.41 -0.21
N CYS A 37 5.07 3.90 -1.43
CA CYS A 37 4.82 2.48 -1.69
C CYS A 37 5.86 1.57 -1.01
N LEU A 38 7.12 2.02 -0.91
CA LEU A 38 8.14 1.29 -0.15
C LEU A 38 7.82 1.29 1.35
N LEU A 39 7.46 2.44 1.91
CA LEU A 39 7.04 2.56 3.31
C LEU A 39 5.82 1.70 3.60
N TYR A 40 4.86 1.64 2.68
CA TYR A 40 3.68 0.78 2.79
C TYR A 40 4.04 -0.70 2.94
N CYS A 41 5.11 -1.16 2.28
CA CYS A 41 5.58 -2.53 2.38
C CYS A 41 6.33 -2.86 3.68
N VAL A 42 6.80 -1.86 4.44
CA VAL A 42 7.61 -2.09 5.66
C VAL A 42 6.88 -2.93 6.72
N PRO A 43 5.62 -2.65 7.10
CA PRO A 43 4.89 -3.47 8.07
C PRO A 43 4.70 -4.91 7.57
N PHE A 44 4.40 -5.08 6.29
CA PHE A 44 4.26 -6.42 5.69
C PHE A 44 5.57 -7.19 5.73
N TYR A 45 6.69 -6.56 5.41
CA TYR A 45 8.02 -7.17 5.51
C TYR A 45 8.37 -7.57 6.95
N ILE A 46 8.07 -6.72 7.94
CA ILE A 46 8.36 -7.02 9.35
C ILE A 46 7.53 -8.22 9.85
N VAL A 47 6.26 -8.29 9.46
CA VAL A 47 5.33 -9.32 9.97
C VAL A 47 5.44 -10.64 9.22
N PHE A 48 5.61 -10.61 7.90
CA PHE A 48 5.58 -11.79 7.03
C PHE A 48 6.95 -12.16 6.44
N GLY A 49 7.95 -11.27 6.53
CA GLY A 49 9.28 -11.47 5.96
C GLY A 49 9.38 -11.10 4.48
N PHE A 50 10.49 -11.48 3.85
CA PHE A 50 10.69 -11.32 2.41
C PHE A 50 10.08 -12.49 1.66
N THR A 51 8.84 -12.31 1.19
CA THR A 51 8.09 -13.36 0.48
C THR A 51 7.70 -12.92 -0.93
N TRP A 52 7.21 -13.86 -1.74
CA TRP A 52 6.79 -13.59 -3.12
C TRP A 52 5.55 -12.67 -3.21
N GLN A 53 4.75 -12.61 -2.14
CA GLN A 53 3.61 -11.70 -2.00
C GLN A 53 4.04 -10.23 -1.95
N LEU A 54 5.19 -9.93 -1.34
CA LEU A 54 5.64 -8.56 -1.07
C LEU A 54 5.86 -7.73 -2.36
N PRO A 55 6.56 -8.23 -3.41
CA PRO A 55 6.63 -7.55 -4.70
C PRO A 55 5.27 -7.32 -5.36
N ILE A 56 4.33 -8.26 -5.23
CA ILE A 56 3.00 -8.13 -5.84
C ILE A 56 2.21 -7.01 -5.14
N VAL A 57 2.21 -7.02 -3.81
CA VAL A 57 1.60 -5.94 -3.02
C VAL A 57 2.21 -4.59 -3.39
N PHE A 58 3.53 -4.51 -3.49
CA PHE A 58 4.22 -3.27 -3.89
C PHE A 58 3.78 -2.77 -5.28
N ILE A 59 3.80 -3.63 -6.30
CA ILE A 59 3.45 -3.25 -7.68
C ILE A 59 2.00 -2.78 -7.76
N VAL A 60 1.07 -3.52 -7.15
CA VAL A 60 -0.35 -3.12 -7.19
C VAL A 60 -0.57 -1.85 -6.38
N HIS A 61 0.15 -1.63 -5.28
CA HIS A 61 0.09 -0.39 -4.51
C HIS A 61 0.50 0.81 -5.37
N VAL A 62 1.64 0.72 -6.06
CA VAL A 62 2.12 1.78 -6.97
C VAL A 62 1.08 2.12 -8.04
N VAL A 63 0.48 1.11 -8.67
CA VAL A 63 -0.51 1.31 -9.73
C VAL A 63 -1.80 1.92 -9.18
N THR A 64 -2.32 1.39 -8.08
CA THR A 64 -3.57 1.85 -7.44
C THR A 64 -3.44 3.31 -7.00
N ASP A 65 -2.35 3.65 -6.32
CA ASP A 65 -2.15 5.01 -5.84
C ASP A 65 -1.88 6.01 -6.97
N ALA A 66 -1.22 5.59 -8.06
CA ALA A 66 -1.11 6.43 -9.27
C ALA A 66 -2.50 6.68 -9.90
N LEU A 67 -3.35 5.65 -9.99
CA LEU A 67 -4.72 5.77 -10.47
C LEU A 67 -5.54 6.72 -9.61
N LYS A 68 -5.40 6.67 -8.28
CA LYS A 68 -6.09 7.60 -7.37
C LYS A 68 -5.48 9.00 -7.41
N ALA A 69 -4.25 9.16 -6.94
CA ALA A 69 -3.67 10.44 -6.59
C ALA A 69 -3.15 11.24 -7.79
N ARG A 70 -2.72 10.57 -8.86
CA ARG A 70 -2.18 11.23 -10.06
C ARG A 70 -3.23 11.39 -11.15
N TRP A 71 -3.98 10.33 -11.44
CA TRP A 71 -4.90 10.32 -12.58
C TRP A 71 -6.37 10.48 -12.22
N ASN A 72 -6.72 10.47 -10.92
CA ASN A 72 -8.10 10.60 -10.43
C ASN A 72 -9.08 9.64 -11.14
N LYS A 73 -8.62 8.42 -11.45
CA LYS A 73 -9.41 7.38 -12.15
C LYS A 73 -10.23 6.50 -11.21
N ILE A 74 -9.86 6.46 -9.94
CA ILE A 74 -10.53 5.67 -8.91
C ILE A 74 -10.83 6.53 -7.69
N THR A 75 -11.86 6.17 -6.95
CA THR A 75 -12.24 6.81 -5.69
C THR A 75 -11.43 6.27 -4.53
N TYR A 76 -11.45 6.98 -3.39
CA TYR A 76 -10.85 6.52 -2.15
C TYR A 76 -11.39 5.15 -1.71
N THR A 77 -12.70 4.90 -1.85
CA THR A 77 -13.27 3.60 -1.48
C THR A 77 -12.76 2.48 -2.37
N GLN A 78 -12.66 2.72 -3.68
CA GLN A 78 -12.13 1.73 -4.63
C GLN A 78 -10.66 1.42 -4.36
N ASP A 79 -9.88 2.46 -4.07
CA ASP A 79 -8.49 2.36 -3.62
C ASP A 79 -8.39 1.43 -2.41
N GLN A 80 -9.04 1.75 -1.29
CA GLN A 80 -8.96 0.94 -0.07
C GLN A 80 -9.42 -0.52 -0.29
N ILE A 81 -10.47 -0.75 -1.09
CA ILE A 81 -10.91 -2.11 -1.45
C ILE A 81 -9.80 -2.88 -2.16
N ILE A 82 -9.14 -2.28 -3.15
CA ILE A 82 -8.06 -2.94 -3.90
C ILE A 82 -6.90 -3.29 -2.96
N HIS A 83 -6.51 -2.39 -2.06
CA HIS A 83 -5.43 -2.64 -1.10
C HIS A 83 -5.72 -3.85 -0.22
N TYR A 84 -6.92 -3.93 0.35
CA TYR A 84 -7.32 -5.08 1.17
C TYR A 84 -7.41 -6.37 0.34
N VAL A 85 -8.06 -6.34 -0.82
CA VAL A 85 -8.20 -7.52 -1.69
C VAL A 85 -6.83 -8.10 -2.07
N ILE A 86 -5.87 -7.24 -2.41
CA ILE A 86 -4.51 -7.68 -2.72
C ILE A 86 -3.79 -8.14 -1.46
N ALA A 87 -3.96 -7.48 -0.32
CA ALA A 87 -3.32 -7.92 0.91
C ALA A 87 -3.81 -9.30 1.41
N LEU A 88 -5.00 -9.76 0.95
CA LEU A 88 -5.47 -11.13 1.22
C LEU A 88 -4.59 -12.23 0.60
N ILE A 89 -3.67 -11.91 -0.33
CA ILE A 89 -2.71 -12.90 -0.83
C ILE A 89 -1.82 -13.45 0.29
N TYR A 90 -1.62 -12.73 1.40
CA TYR A 90 -0.92 -13.23 2.60
C TYR A 90 -1.72 -14.29 3.38
N LEU A 91 -2.96 -14.57 3.00
CA LEU A 91 -3.70 -15.73 3.49
C LEU A 91 -3.40 -17.01 2.69
N VAL A 92 -2.72 -16.88 1.55
CA VAL A 92 -2.35 -17.99 0.68
C VAL A 92 -0.82 -18.13 0.71
N CYS A 93 -0.37 -19.34 1.06
CA CYS A 93 1.03 -19.78 1.29
C CYS A 93 2.15 -18.81 0.89
#